data_AF-A0A2V9EZ35-F1
#
_entry.id   AF-A0A2V9EZ35-F1
#
_cell.length_a   1.000
_cell.length_b   1.000
_cell.length_c   1.000
_cell.angle_alpha   90.00
_cell.angle_beta   90.00
_cell.angle_gamma   90.00
#
_symmetry.space_group_name_H-M   'P 1'
#
loop_
_entity.id
_entity.type
_entity.pdbx_description
1 polymer ?
#
loop_
_entity_poly.entity_id
_entity_poly.type
_entity_poly.pdbx_seq_one_letter_code
_entity_poly.pdbx_strand_id
1 'polypeptide(L)'
;MSRLLITEITRMGPAFCVIGLQREKDRIQSIRPIPSCGHGWLRFPHRRCDILDCALTPFPAPCPHVEDRVATSGFQKSTTIPETEVVTYLRKAEVSRSLPDLFGCRVYENKTGSGLFAIPGEAKRSICGCETQNLRLELCANELRATLALPSGEVLRDLPVVDHDWRGFVDAALAPSRGANQVARLERFLNSHFHYKIMSCPHHFVRLGLTRPYHDYCWLMLDTLFPLPRPEWLGEF
;
A
#
# COMPACT_ATOMS: atom_id res chain seq x y z
N MET A 1 2.82 -21.44 -16.28
CA MET A 1 3.35 -20.09 -16.02
C MET A 1 2.17 -19.20 -15.64
N SER A 2 2.29 -18.41 -14.57
CA SER A 2 1.20 -17.56 -14.06
C SER A 2 1.46 -16.09 -14.39
N ARG A 3 0.39 -15.30 -14.47
CA ARG A 3 0.47 -13.83 -14.61
C ARG A 3 0.28 -13.15 -13.27
N LEU A 4 1.14 -12.18 -12.99
CA LEU A 4 1.09 -11.33 -11.81
C LEU A 4 0.97 -9.87 -12.24
N LEU A 5 -0.11 -9.20 -11.85
CA LEU A 5 -0.26 -7.76 -12.00
C LEU A 5 0.39 -7.07 -10.80
N ILE A 6 1.42 -6.26 -10.99
CA ILE A 6 2.04 -5.49 -9.91
C ILE A 6 1.14 -4.33 -9.52
N THR A 7 0.69 -4.33 -8.28
CA THR A 7 -0.26 -3.32 -7.77
C THR A 7 0.39 -2.34 -6.80
N GLU A 8 1.47 -2.75 -6.15
CA GLU A 8 2.05 -2.07 -5.00
C GLU A 8 3.56 -2.31 -4.96
N ILE A 9 4.31 -1.27 -4.61
CA ILE A 9 5.71 -1.39 -4.24
C ILE A 9 5.92 -0.52 -3.01
N THR A 10 6.27 -1.15 -1.89
CA THR A 10 6.45 -0.46 -0.60
C THR A 10 7.93 -0.42 -0.25
N ARG A 11 8.48 0.74 0.11
CA ARG A 11 9.89 0.84 0.55
C ARG A 11 10.00 0.52 2.04
N MET A 12 10.57 -0.64 2.36
CA MET A 12 10.84 -1.11 3.71
C MET A 12 12.34 -0.98 4.03
N GLY A 13 12.77 0.23 4.41
CA GLY A 13 14.19 0.52 4.63
C GLY A 13 15.01 0.34 3.34
N PRO A 14 16.05 -0.54 3.31
CA PRO A 14 16.88 -0.74 2.12
C PRO A 14 16.26 -1.67 1.06
N ALA A 15 15.11 -2.30 1.34
CA ALA A 15 14.47 -3.26 0.45
C ALA A 15 13.04 -2.84 0.08
N PHE A 16 12.49 -3.49 -0.95
CA PHE A 16 11.14 -3.30 -1.43
C PHE A 16 10.25 -4.51 -1.08
N CYS A 17 9.09 -4.24 -0.50
CA CYS A 17 7.97 -5.17 -0.54
C CYS A 17 7.24 -4.97 -1.86
N VAL A 18 6.80 -6.06 -2.49
CA VAL A 18 6.01 -5.99 -3.72
C VAL A 18 4.75 -6.78 -3.50
N ILE A 19 3.61 -6.21 -3.87
CA ILE A 19 2.33 -6.91 -3.86
C ILE A 19 1.73 -6.83 -5.26
N GLY A 20 1.26 -7.97 -5.73
CA GLY A 20 0.53 -8.09 -6.98
C GLY A 20 -0.74 -8.89 -6.83
N LEU A 21 -1.55 -8.87 -7.90
CA LEU A 21 -2.73 -9.70 -8.03
C LEU A 21 -2.43 -10.86 -8.97
N GLN A 22 -2.75 -12.07 -8.53
CA GLN A 22 -2.71 -13.26 -9.34
C GLN A 22 -4.14 -13.77 -9.54
N ARG A 23 -4.46 -14.14 -10.78
CA ARG A 23 -5.69 -14.88 -11.05
C ARG A 23 -5.41 -16.37 -10.96
N GLU A 24 -6.14 -17.06 -10.10
CA GLU A 24 -6.15 -18.52 -10.01
C GLU A 24 -7.58 -19.01 -10.25
N LYS A 25 -7.81 -19.67 -11.38
CA LYS A 25 -9.15 -20.05 -11.86
C LYS A 25 -10.07 -18.81 -11.91
N ASP A 26 -11.15 -18.82 -11.13
CA ASP A 26 -12.14 -17.75 -11.06
C ASP A 26 -11.92 -16.78 -9.88
N ARG A 27 -10.79 -16.91 -9.17
CA ARG A 27 -10.44 -16.04 -8.05
C ARG A 27 -9.28 -15.13 -8.38
N ILE A 28 -9.37 -13.89 -7.92
CA ILE A 28 -8.26 -12.93 -7.93
C ILE A 28 -7.83 -12.78 -6.48
N GLN A 29 -6.55 -12.99 -6.22
CA GLN A 29 -5.99 -12.92 -4.88
C GLN A 29 -4.71 -12.10 -4.87
N SER A 30 -4.44 -11.52 -3.72
CA SER A 30 -3.19 -10.81 -3.49
C SER A 30 -2.09 -11.75 -3.15
N ILE A 31 -0.96 -11.49 -3.79
CA ILE A 31 0.24 -12.27 -3.69
C ILE A 31 1.40 -11.32 -3.46
N ARG A 32 2.28 -11.72 -2.56
CA ARG A 32 3.56 -11.08 -2.34
C ARG A 32 4.66 -11.91 -2.95
N PRO A 33 5.11 -11.60 -4.17
CA PRO A 33 6.31 -12.23 -4.69
C PRO A 33 7.50 -11.86 -3.80
N ILE A 34 8.22 -12.86 -3.30
CA ILE A 34 9.47 -12.67 -2.55
C ILE A 34 10.62 -13.38 -3.28
N PRO A 35 11.86 -12.87 -3.15
CA PRO A 35 13.02 -13.55 -3.71
C PRO A 35 13.25 -14.90 -3.03
N SER A 36 14.00 -15.79 -3.68
CA SER A 36 14.37 -17.10 -3.12
C SER A 36 15.21 -17.00 -1.85
N CYS A 37 16.01 -15.93 -1.73
CA CYS A 37 16.82 -15.61 -0.56
C CYS A 37 16.36 -14.29 0.06
N GLY A 38 15.38 -14.36 0.97
CA GLY A 38 14.95 -13.23 1.79
C GLY A 38 13.45 -12.94 1.68
N HIS A 39 13.05 -11.82 2.27
CA HIS A 39 11.64 -11.46 2.44
C HIS A 39 11.26 -10.14 1.74
N GLY A 40 12.20 -9.56 0.98
CA GLY A 40 12.03 -8.31 0.26
C GLY A 40 13.11 -8.15 -0.81
N TRP A 41 12.80 -7.36 -1.83
CA TRP A 41 13.65 -7.16 -3.01
C TRP A 41 14.66 -6.05 -2.75
N LEU A 42 15.97 -6.33 -2.83
CA LEU A 42 16.99 -5.27 -2.81
C LEU A 42 16.86 -4.35 -4.03
N ARG A 43 16.46 -4.93 -5.16
CA ARG A 43 16.12 -4.22 -6.39
C ARG A 43 14.95 -4.93 -7.04
N PHE A 44 13.92 -4.17 -7.40
CA PHE A 44 12.79 -4.67 -8.19
C PHE A 44 12.73 -3.90 -9.51
N PRO A 45 13.02 -4.53 -10.67
CA PRO A 45 13.20 -3.82 -11.93
C PRO A 45 11.89 -3.51 -12.67
N HIS A 46 10.74 -3.79 -12.06
CA HIS A 46 9.42 -3.57 -12.65
C HIS A 46 8.68 -2.47 -11.92
N ARG A 47 7.62 -1.98 -12.56
CA ARG A 47 6.79 -0.89 -12.05
C ARG A 47 5.41 -1.40 -11.68
N ARG A 48 4.67 -0.59 -10.93
CA ARG A 48 3.23 -0.78 -10.78
C ARG A 48 2.55 -0.78 -12.14
N CYS A 49 1.41 -1.45 -12.18
CA CYS A 49 0.61 -1.70 -13.38
C CYS A 49 1.27 -2.61 -14.42
N ASP A 50 2.52 -3.05 -14.23
CA ASP A 50 3.12 -4.08 -15.07
C ASP A 50 2.45 -5.44 -14.83
N ILE A 51 2.19 -6.16 -15.91
CA ILE A 51 1.81 -7.59 -15.88
C ILE A 51 3.06 -8.40 -16.19
N LEU A 52 3.43 -9.29 -15.26
CA LEU A 52 4.60 -10.14 -15.33
C LEU A 52 4.20 -11.60 -15.51
N ASP A 53 4.84 -12.29 -16.44
CA ASP A 53 4.82 -13.74 -16.52
C ASP A 53 5.89 -14.30 -15.57
N CYS A 54 5.49 -15.22 -14.69
CA CYS A 54 6.35 -15.77 -13.65
C CYS A 54 5.93 -17.17 -13.19
N ALA A 55 6.84 -17.85 -12.49
CA ALA A 55 6.51 -19.02 -11.68
C ALA A 55 6.66 -18.66 -10.19
N LEU A 56 5.59 -18.87 -9.45
CA LEU A 56 5.48 -18.61 -8.02
C LEU A 56 5.11 -19.91 -7.31
N THR A 57 5.73 -20.19 -6.17
CA THR A 57 5.38 -21.33 -5.31
C THR A 57 5.07 -20.87 -3.90
N PRO A 58 4.22 -21.59 -3.16
CA PRO A 58 4.02 -21.31 -1.73
C PRO A 58 5.34 -21.24 -0.97
N PHE A 59 5.45 -20.31 -0.02
CA PHE A 59 6.62 -20.22 0.85
C PHE A 59 6.60 -21.39 1.86
N PRO A 60 7.70 -22.14 2.03
CA PRO A 60 7.69 -23.42 2.75
C PRO A 60 7.74 -23.31 4.29
N ALA A 61 7.99 -22.12 4.84
CA ALA A 61 8.14 -21.91 6.29
C ALA A 61 6.97 -21.06 6.86
N PRO A 62 6.84 -20.87 8.19
CA PRO A 62 5.84 -19.98 8.76
C PRO A 62 5.98 -18.60 8.11
N CYS A 63 5.00 -18.23 7.28
CA CYS A 63 5.10 -17.03 6.48
C CYS A 63 4.87 -15.83 7.40
N PRO A 64 5.72 -14.78 7.36
CA PRO A 64 5.41 -13.54 8.05
C PRO A 64 4.13 -12.89 7.49
N HIS A 65 3.78 -13.23 6.23
CA HIS A 65 2.58 -12.78 5.54
C HIS A 65 1.96 -13.93 4.74
N VAL A 66 0.65 -14.17 4.87
CA VAL A 66 -0.09 -15.28 4.24
C VAL A 66 0.01 -15.28 2.69
N GLU A 67 0.24 -14.10 2.13
CA GLU A 67 0.32 -13.83 0.70
C GLU A 67 1.70 -14.13 0.11
N ASP A 68 2.71 -14.42 0.93
CA ASP A 68 4.09 -14.62 0.45
C ASP A 68 4.17 -15.83 -0.49
N ARG A 69 4.79 -15.62 -1.66
CA ARG A 69 5.09 -16.65 -2.67
C ARG A 69 6.50 -16.48 -3.18
N VAL A 70 7.25 -17.56 -3.20
CA VAL A 70 8.64 -17.57 -3.68
C VAL A 70 8.65 -17.50 -5.20
N ALA A 71 9.37 -16.53 -5.75
CA ALA A 71 9.70 -16.50 -7.16
C ALA A 71 10.74 -17.58 -7.49
N THR A 72 10.35 -18.56 -8.30
CA THR A 72 11.22 -19.69 -8.69
C THR A 72 11.85 -19.51 -10.08
N SER A 73 11.41 -18.50 -10.82
CA SER A 73 11.97 -18.11 -12.12
C SER A 73 11.97 -16.58 -12.24
N GLY A 74 12.77 -16.05 -13.17
CA GLY A 74 12.82 -14.62 -13.44
C GLY A 74 11.47 -14.07 -13.91
N PHE A 75 11.17 -12.82 -13.56
CA PHE A 75 10.01 -12.10 -14.09
C PHE A 75 10.26 -11.70 -15.54
N GLN A 76 9.27 -11.96 -16.38
CA GLN A 76 9.23 -11.42 -17.74
C GLN A 76 8.05 -10.46 -17.86
N LYS A 77 8.34 -9.19 -18.17
CA LYS A 77 7.27 -8.20 -18.42
C LYS A 77 6.52 -8.58 -19.69
N SER A 78 5.20 -8.69 -19.55
CA SER A 78 4.26 -9.00 -20.63
C SER A 78 3.67 -7.72 -21.21
N THR A 79 3.07 -6.88 -20.35
CA THR A 79 2.43 -5.61 -20.72
C THR A 79 2.31 -4.66 -19.52
N THR A 80 1.72 -3.48 -19.71
CA THR A 80 1.32 -2.54 -18.66
C THR A 80 -0.14 -2.15 -18.88
N ILE A 81 -0.93 -2.03 -17.81
CA ILE A 81 -2.34 -1.60 -17.88
C ILE A 81 -2.55 -0.21 -17.26
N PRO A 82 -3.66 0.48 -17.57
CA PRO A 82 -4.04 1.73 -16.89
C PRO A 82 -4.36 1.53 -15.40
N GLU A 83 -4.11 2.56 -14.58
CA GLU A 83 -4.42 2.55 -13.13
C GLU A 83 -5.90 2.28 -12.85
N THR A 84 -6.80 2.79 -13.69
CA THR A 84 -8.25 2.59 -13.58
C THR A 84 -8.64 1.12 -13.67
N GLU A 85 -7.92 0.34 -14.48
CA GLU A 85 -8.11 -1.10 -14.58
C GLU A 85 -7.57 -1.83 -13.35
N VAL A 86 -6.42 -1.38 -12.81
CA VAL A 86 -5.86 -1.92 -11.56
C VAL A 86 -6.87 -1.83 -10.41
N VAL A 87 -7.50 -0.67 -10.25
CA VAL A 87 -8.53 -0.44 -9.22
C VAL A 87 -9.71 -1.41 -9.38
N THR A 88 -10.10 -1.72 -10.61
CA THR A 88 -11.18 -2.68 -10.88
C THR A 88 -10.81 -4.09 -10.39
N TYR A 89 -9.54 -4.51 -10.56
CA TYR A 89 -9.08 -5.81 -10.07
C TYR A 89 -8.91 -5.83 -8.55
N LEU A 90 -8.37 -4.76 -7.95
CA LEU A 90 -8.25 -4.62 -6.50
C LEU A 90 -9.63 -4.68 -5.82
N ARG A 91 -10.63 -4.02 -6.41
CA ARG A 91 -12.00 -4.05 -5.89
C ARG A 91 -12.59 -5.46 -5.82
N LYS A 92 -12.27 -6.31 -6.79
CA LYS A 92 -12.71 -7.71 -6.84
C LYS A 92 -11.95 -8.62 -5.88
N ALA A 93 -10.70 -8.29 -5.59
CA ALA A 93 -9.82 -9.15 -4.80
C ALA A 93 -9.94 -8.91 -3.29
N GLU A 94 -10.13 -7.65 -2.87
CA GLU A 94 -9.79 -7.26 -1.49
C GLU A 94 -10.78 -6.34 -0.77
N VAL A 95 -11.89 -5.92 -1.37
CA VAL A 95 -12.71 -4.85 -0.74
C VAL A 95 -13.32 -5.29 0.57
N SER A 96 -13.17 -4.42 1.56
CA SER A 96 -13.85 -4.52 2.84
C SER A 96 -14.26 -3.15 3.35
N ARG A 97 -15.20 -3.13 4.28
CA ARG A 97 -15.91 -1.91 4.70
C ARG A 97 -15.73 -1.57 6.18
N SER A 98 -15.14 -2.47 6.97
CA SER A 98 -14.97 -2.37 8.43
C SER A 98 -13.63 -2.94 8.88
N LEU A 99 -13.13 -2.57 10.07
CA LEU A 99 -11.88 -3.11 10.61
C LEU A 99 -11.88 -4.63 10.81
N PRO A 100 -12.92 -5.25 11.38
CA PRO A 100 -12.96 -6.71 11.52
C PRO A 100 -12.88 -7.43 10.19
N ASP A 101 -13.51 -6.87 9.16
CA ASP A 101 -13.47 -7.44 7.82
C ASP A 101 -12.07 -7.28 7.23
N LEU A 102 -11.44 -6.10 7.33
CA LEU A 102 -10.16 -5.75 6.69
C LEU A 102 -9.09 -6.84 6.85
N PHE A 103 -8.91 -7.40 8.05
CA PHE A 103 -7.88 -8.42 8.27
C PHE A 103 -8.45 -9.76 8.77
N GLY A 104 -9.77 -9.85 8.92
CA GLY A 104 -10.44 -11.04 9.48
C GLY A 104 -10.10 -11.29 10.94
N CYS A 105 -9.68 -10.25 11.66
CA CYS A 105 -9.24 -10.27 13.06
C CYS A 105 -9.57 -8.95 13.75
N ARG A 106 -9.35 -8.89 15.06
CA ARG A 106 -9.50 -7.65 15.83
C ARG A 106 -8.30 -6.73 15.58
N VAL A 107 -8.59 -5.44 15.51
CA VAL A 107 -7.59 -4.36 15.51
C VAL A 107 -7.64 -3.65 16.86
N TYR A 108 -6.48 -3.24 17.35
CA TYR A 108 -6.29 -2.68 18.68
C TYR A 108 -5.61 -1.31 18.57
N GLU A 109 -5.95 -0.42 19.49
CA GLU A 109 -5.25 0.85 19.67
C GLU A 109 -4.03 0.66 20.57
N ASN A 110 -2.91 1.26 20.19
CA ASN A 110 -1.77 1.39 21.09
C ASN A 110 -2.07 2.41 22.18
N LYS A 111 -2.22 1.96 23.43
CA LYS A 111 -2.51 2.84 24.56
C LYS A 111 -1.31 3.67 25.04
N THR A 112 -0.09 3.28 24.67
CA THR A 112 1.15 3.91 25.16
C THR A 112 1.91 4.67 24.07
N GLY A 113 1.36 4.74 22.87
CA GLY A 113 1.93 5.44 21.73
C GLY A 113 0.87 5.70 20.68
N SER A 114 1.28 5.93 19.44
CA SER A 114 0.35 6.08 18.33
C SER A 114 0.25 4.80 17.50
N GLY A 115 -0.77 4.73 16.65
CA GLY A 115 -0.99 3.66 15.69
C GLY A 115 -1.98 2.59 16.12
N LEU A 116 -2.48 1.90 15.11
CA LEU A 116 -3.35 0.74 15.22
C LEU A 116 -2.54 -0.53 14.92
N PHE A 117 -2.84 -1.62 15.60
CA PHE A 117 -2.16 -2.89 15.38
C PHE A 117 -3.11 -4.09 15.41
N ALA A 118 -2.65 -5.19 14.82
CA ALA A 118 -3.25 -6.52 14.92
C ALA A 118 -2.25 -7.50 15.57
N ILE A 119 -2.76 -8.59 16.12
CA ILE A 119 -1.93 -9.69 16.61
C ILE A 119 -1.53 -10.58 15.42
N PRO A 120 -0.23 -10.85 15.19
CA PRO A 120 0.26 -11.56 14.02
C PRO A 120 -0.45 -12.88 13.70
N GLY A 121 -0.74 -13.70 14.72
CA GLY A 121 -1.38 -15.01 14.56
C GLY A 121 -2.90 -14.97 14.35
N GLU A 122 -3.54 -13.81 14.50
CA GLU A 122 -4.99 -13.68 14.36
C GLU A 122 -5.43 -13.25 12.95
N ALA A 123 -4.57 -12.49 12.26
CA ALA A 123 -4.88 -11.95 10.94
C ALA A 123 -5.01 -13.04 9.88
N LYS A 124 -6.14 -13.06 9.17
CA LYS A 124 -6.41 -14.01 8.07
C LYS A 124 -5.82 -13.56 6.74
N ARG A 125 -5.48 -12.29 6.64
CA ARG A 125 -4.79 -11.64 5.52
C ARG A 125 -4.01 -10.46 6.07
N SER A 126 -2.98 -10.04 5.35
CA SER A 126 -2.13 -8.93 5.74
C SER A 126 -2.35 -7.67 4.94
N ILE A 127 -3.08 -7.75 3.83
CA ILE A 127 -3.33 -6.63 2.94
C ILE A 127 -4.81 -6.63 2.56
N CYS A 128 -5.41 -5.44 2.52
CA CYS A 128 -6.82 -5.28 2.21
C CYS A 128 -7.13 -3.92 1.59
N GLY A 129 -8.13 -3.91 0.71
CA GLY A 129 -8.71 -2.70 0.16
C GLY A 129 -9.89 -2.20 0.98
N CYS A 130 -10.12 -0.89 0.99
CA CYS A 130 -11.34 -0.30 1.51
C CYS A 130 -11.78 0.94 0.74
N GLU A 131 -13.09 1.16 0.77
CA GLU A 131 -13.68 2.47 0.52
C GLU A 131 -13.48 3.34 1.76
N THR A 132 -13.41 4.66 1.58
CA THR A 132 -13.29 5.62 2.69
C THR A 132 -14.31 6.74 2.52
N GLN A 133 -14.83 7.24 3.63
CA GLN A 133 -15.71 8.41 3.65
C GLN A 133 -14.91 9.71 3.64
N ASN A 134 -13.71 9.68 4.24
CA ASN A 134 -12.83 10.83 4.35
C ASN A 134 -11.38 10.37 4.41
N LEU A 135 -10.47 11.20 3.91
CA LEU A 135 -9.02 11.02 3.93
C LEU A 135 -8.36 12.34 4.29
N ARG A 136 -7.51 12.35 5.30
CA ARG A 136 -6.64 13.48 5.63
C ARG A 136 -5.20 13.01 5.56
N LEU A 137 -4.35 13.82 4.94
CA LEU A 137 -2.91 13.58 4.86
C LEU A 137 -2.17 14.71 5.57
N GLU A 138 -1.18 14.37 6.38
CA GLU A 138 -0.41 15.34 7.16
C GLU A 138 1.05 14.92 7.28
N LEU A 139 1.92 15.88 7.59
CA LEU A 139 3.34 15.63 7.80
C LEU A 139 3.62 15.61 9.30
N CYS A 140 4.12 14.49 9.80
CA CYS A 140 4.63 14.37 11.16
C CYS A 140 6.14 14.13 11.08
N ALA A 141 6.95 15.09 11.54
CA ALA A 141 8.41 15.04 11.44
C ALA A 141 8.92 14.73 10.01
N ASN A 142 8.28 15.34 9.00
CA ASN A 142 8.51 15.12 7.56
C ASN A 142 8.06 13.75 7.02
N GLU A 143 7.43 12.92 7.83
CA GLU A 143 6.81 11.67 7.38
C GLU A 143 5.33 11.87 7.08
N LEU A 144 4.87 11.31 5.97
CA LEU A 144 3.47 11.38 5.57
C LEU A 144 2.62 10.41 6.40
N ARG A 145 1.60 10.94 7.06
CA ARG A 145 0.62 10.23 7.86
C ARG A 145 -0.77 10.42 7.28
N ALA A 146 -1.60 9.39 7.43
CA ALA A 146 -2.97 9.38 6.96
C ALA A 146 -3.93 9.18 8.13
N THR A 147 -5.02 9.94 8.11
CA THR A 147 -6.22 9.66 8.90
C THR A 147 -7.37 9.42 7.93
N LEU A 148 -8.13 8.34 8.11
CA LEU A 148 -9.26 8.03 7.25
C LEU A 148 -10.44 7.46 8.03
N ALA A 149 -11.65 7.73 7.55
CA ALA A 149 -12.89 7.20 8.11
C ALA A 149 -13.44 6.11 7.17
N LEU A 150 -13.70 4.92 7.71
CA LEU A 150 -14.32 3.82 6.99
C LEU A 150 -15.84 4.04 6.84
N PRO A 151 -16.51 3.36 5.90
CA PRO A 151 -17.97 3.38 5.77
C PRO A 151 -18.70 2.97 7.05
N SER A 152 -18.08 2.14 7.89
CA SER A 152 -18.58 1.74 9.21
C SER A 152 -18.61 2.89 10.24
N GLY A 153 -17.95 4.02 9.97
CA GLY A 153 -17.73 5.12 10.92
C GLY A 153 -16.47 4.98 11.77
N GLU A 154 -15.75 3.86 11.67
CA GLU A 154 -14.47 3.65 12.33
C GLU A 154 -13.41 4.60 11.76
N VAL A 155 -12.61 5.22 12.62
CA VAL A 155 -11.57 6.18 12.23
C VAL A 155 -10.19 5.58 12.46
N LEU A 156 -9.42 5.45 11.39
CA LEU A 156 -8.02 5.03 11.44
C LEU A 156 -7.16 6.29 11.48
N ARG A 157 -6.38 6.46 12.53
CA ARG A 157 -5.55 7.65 12.76
C ARG A 157 -4.08 7.31 12.70
N ASP A 158 -3.28 8.30 12.32
CA ASP A 158 -1.82 8.23 12.29
C ASP A 158 -1.28 6.99 11.54
N LEU A 159 -1.93 6.64 10.44
CA LEU A 159 -1.46 5.56 9.59
C LEU A 159 -0.20 6.02 8.86
N PRO A 160 0.95 5.35 9.01
CA PRO A 160 2.13 5.66 8.20
C PRO A 160 1.83 5.36 6.73
N VAL A 161 2.17 6.30 5.85
CA VAL A 161 2.10 6.11 4.40
C VAL A 161 3.47 5.62 3.91
N VAL A 162 3.52 4.37 3.47
CA VAL A 162 4.79 3.66 3.21
C VAL A 162 5.05 3.36 1.73
N ASP A 163 4.03 3.58 0.90
CA ASP A 163 4.04 3.50 -0.55
C ASP A 163 5.30 4.14 -1.17
N HIS A 164 5.94 3.45 -2.12
CA HIS A 164 7.16 3.95 -2.76
C HIS A 164 6.97 5.28 -3.51
N ASP A 165 5.87 5.43 -4.24
CA ASP A 165 5.60 6.60 -5.08
C ASP A 165 5.23 7.80 -4.19
N TRP A 166 4.47 7.57 -3.11
CA TRP A 166 4.20 8.62 -2.11
C TRP A 166 5.46 9.08 -1.40
N ARG A 167 6.32 8.16 -0.96
CA ARG A 167 7.60 8.54 -0.35
C ARG A 167 8.46 9.33 -1.32
N GLY A 168 8.56 8.88 -2.57
CA GLY A 168 9.28 9.61 -3.62
C GLY A 168 8.71 11.01 -3.87
N PHE A 169 7.39 11.15 -3.90
CA PHE A 169 6.73 12.45 -4.05
C PHE A 169 7.02 13.40 -2.88
N VAL A 170 6.89 12.91 -1.64
CA VAL A 170 7.16 13.70 -0.42
C VAL A 170 8.64 14.10 -0.35
N ASP A 171 9.55 13.18 -0.63
CA ASP A 171 11.00 13.45 -0.68
C ASP A 171 11.31 14.55 -1.71
N ALA A 172 10.72 14.47 -2.91
CA ALA A 172 10.91 15.47 -3.96
C ALA A 172 10.27 16.82 -3.61
N ALA A 173 9.11 16.81 -2.95
CA ALA A 173 8.40 18.01 -2.50
C ALA A 173 9.17 18.75 -1.41
N LEU A 174 9.86 18.02 -0.54
CA LEU A 174 10.69 18.52 0.56
C LEU A 174 12.17 18.66 0.19
N ALA A 175 12.51 18.59 -1.10
CA ALA A 175 13.90 18.75 -1.55
C ALA A 175 14.37 20.20 -1.36
N PRO A 176 15.60 20.46 -0.86
CA PRO A 176 16.10 21.82 -0.60
C PRO A 176 16.01 22.78 -1.79
N SER A 177 16.10 22.26 -3.02
CA SER A 177 15.96 23.03 -4.27
C SER A 177 14.57 23.65 -4.48
N ARG A 178 13.56 23.27 -3.68
CA ARG A 178 12.17 23.75 -3.76
C ARG A 178 11.92 25.05 -2.99
N GLY A 179 12.95 25.64 -2.39
CA GLY A 179 12.90 26.95 -1.71
C GLY A 179 12.47 26.86 -0.24
N ALA A 180 12.04 27.98 0.36
CA ALA A 180 11.60 27.99 1.77
C ALA A 180 10.15 27.48 1.94
N ASN A 181 9.77 27.17 3.18
CA ASN A 181 8.38 26.85 3.60
C ASN A 181 7.75 25.63 2.89
N GLN A 182 8.58 24.66 2.49
CA GLN A 182 8.15 23.50 1.70
C GLN A 182 7.13 22.64 2.45
N VAL A 183 7.34 22.41 3.75
CA VAL A 183 6.43 21.64 4.62
C VAL A 183 5.02 22.26 4.60
N ALA A 184 4.91 23.55 4.94
CA ALA A 184 3.61 24.23 4.99
C ALA A 184 2.91 24.29 3.62
N ARG A 185 3.68 24.43 2.53
CA ARG A 185 3.13 24.39 1.15
C ARG A 185 2.62 23.00 0.80
N LEU A 186 3.38 21.95 1.13
CA LEU A 186 2.99 20.56 0.91
C LEU A 186 1.75 20.20 1.73
N GLU A 187 1.69 20.54 3.01
CA GLU A 187 0.51 20.30 3.84
C GLU A 187 -0.74 20.99 3.30
N ARG A 188 -0.61 22.24 2.84
CA ARG A 188 -1.71 22.96 2.19
C ARG A 188 -2.15 22.25 0.92
N PHE A 189 -1.21 21.82 0.07
CA PHE A 189 -1.51 21.10 -1.16
C PHE A 189 -2.25 19.78 -0.89
N LEU A 190 -1.75 18.98 0.06
CA LEU A 190 -2.32 17.69 0.46
C LEU A 190 -3.76 17.83 0.98
N ASN A 191 -4.02 18.86 1.78
CA ASN A 191 -5.33 19.07 2.42
C ASN A 191 -6.30 19.96 1.64
N SER A 192 -5.94 20.40 0.43
CA SER A 192 -6.84 21.19 -0.42
C SER A 192 -7.09 20.49 -1.76
N HIS A 193 -6.31 20.86 -2.77
CA HIS A 193 -6.48 20.41 -4.14
C HIS A 193 -6.29 18.90 -4.29
N PHE A 194 -5.30 18.34 -3.59
CA PHE A 194 -5.06 16.91 -3.63
C PHE A 194 -6.22 16.12 -3.02
N HIS A 195 -6.67 16.51 -1.82
CA HIS A 195 -7.83 15.90 -1.18
C HIS A 195 -9.05 15.88 -2.12
N TYR A 196 -9.33 17.00 -2.78
CA TYR A 196 -10.40 17.07 -3.77
C TYR A 196 -10.19 16.10 -4.94
N LYS A 197 -8.97 16.04 -5.53
CA LYS A 197 -8.65 15.12 -6.63
C LYS A 197 -8.87 13.66 -6.27
N ILE A 198 -8.57 13.26 -5.04
CA ILE A 198 -8.79 11.88 -4.57
C ILE A 198 -10.25 11.61 -4.30
N MET A 199 -10.89 12.45 -3.48
CA MET A 199 -12.25 12.20 -3.02
C MET A 199 -13.29 12.30 -4.15
N SER A 200 -13.02 13.10 -5.18
CA SER A 200 -13.87 13.19 -6.37
C SER A 200 -13.54 12.15 -7.46
N CYS A 201 -12.51 11.32 -7.25
CA CYS A 201 -12.06 10.38 -8.26
C CYS A 201 -12.99 9.15 -8.37
N PRO A 202 -13.48 8.79 -9.57
CA PRO A 202 -14.35 7.60 -9.74
C PRO A 202 -13.63 6.27 -9.46
N HIS A 203 -12.30 6.27 -9.49
CA HIS A 203 -11.45 5.13 -9.18
C HIS A 203 -10.67 5.32 -7.87
N HIS A 204 -11.21 6.11 -6.93
CA HIS A 204 -10.65 6.19 -5.58
C HIS A 204 -10.66 4.80 -4.92
N PHE A 205 -9.49 4.43 -4.39
CA PHE A 205 -9.28 3.19 -3.66
C PHE A 205 -8.13 3.34 -2.66
N VAL A 206 -8.33 2.86 -1.43
CA VAL A 206 -7.28 2.80 -0.42
C VAL A 206 -6.94 1.36 -0.14
N ARG A 207 -5.64 1.08 -0.02
CA ARG A 207 -5.11 -0.20 0.41
C ARG A 207 -4.39 -0.04 1.75
N LEU A 208 -4.72 -0.92 2.67
CA LEU A 208 -4.14 -1.01 4.00
C LEU A 208 -3.35 -2.31 4.10
N GLY A 209 -2.16 -2.20 4.67
CA GLY A 209 -1.26 -3.32 4.91
C GLY A 209 -0.97 -3.50 6.40
N LEU A 210 -0.49 -4.68 6.75
CA LEU A 210 0.14 -4.99 8.03
C LEU A 210 1.66 -5.05 7.84
N THR A 211 2.40 -4.42 8.75
CA THR A 211 3.86 -4.57 8.81
C THR A 211 4.26 -6.02 9.01
N ARG A 212 5.56 -6.32 8.92
CA ARG A 212 6.06 -7.55 9.53
C ARG A 212 5.79 -7.53 11.04
N PRO A 213 5.59 -8.71 11.66
CA PRO A 213 5.53 -8.82 13.10
C PRO A 213 6.76 -8.19 13.75
N TYR A 214 6.55 -7.32 14.72
CA TYR A 214 7.58 -6.69 15.53
C TYR A 214 7.07 -6.59 16.98
N HIS A 215 7.81 -7.18 17.91
CA HIS A 215 7.41 -7.30 19.32
C HIS A 215 5.94 -7.76 19.49
N ASP A 216 5.58 -8.86 18.82
CA ASP A 216 4.22 -9.46 18.87
C ASP A 216 3.10 -8.61 18.25
N TYR A 217 3.43 -7.54 17.52
CA TYR A 217 2.46 -6.67 16.86
C TYR A 217 2.70 -6.54 15.36
N CYS A 218 1.60 -6.43 14.61
CA CYS A 218 1.59 -5.99 13.22
C CYS A 218 0.90 -4.63 13.15
N TRP A 219 1.63 -3.57 12.82
CA TRP A 219 1.07 -2.22 12.73
C TRP A 219 0.33 -2.04 11.41
N LEU A 220 -0.77 -1.31 11.46
CA LEU A 220 -1.51 -0.91 10.26
C LEU A 220 -0.74 0.21 9.56
N MET A 221 -0.66 0.13 8.23
CA MET A 221 -0.04 1.13 7.38
C MET A 221 -0.88 1.35 6.13
N LEU A 222 -0.82 2.57 5.58
CA LEU A 222 -1.38 2.86 4.27
C LEU A 222 -0.37 2.43 3.21
N ASP A 223 -0.73 1.35 2.52
CA ASP A 223 0.10 0.72 1.49
C ASP A 223 0.00 1.47 0.17
N THR A 224 -1.22 1.81 -0.27
CA THR A 224 -1.48 2.61 -1.48
C THR A 224 -2.75 3.42 -1.40
N LEU A 225 -2.75 4.54 -2.14
CA LEU A 225 -3.92 5.32 -2.48
C LEU A 225 -3.99 5.53 -4.01
N PHE A 226 -5.14 5.26 -4.62
CA PHE A 226 -5.40 5.59 -6.02
C PHE A 226 -6.31 6.83 -6.14
N PRO A 227 -6.03 7.74 -7.09
CA PRO A 227 -4.87 7.76 -8.00
C PRO A 227 -3.55 8.04 -7.28
N LEU A 228 -2.45 7.53 -7.86
CA LEU A 228 -1.10 7.70 -7.33
C LEU A 228 -0.59 9.14 -7.51
N PRO A 229 0.39 9.57 -6.68
CA PRO A 229 0.98 10.88 -6.81
C PRO A 229 1.73 11.01 -8.12
N ARG A 230 1.54 12.14 -8.81
CA ARG A 230 2.18 12.40 -10.09
C ARG A 230 3.30 13.44 -9.95
N PRO A 231 4.42 13.28 -10.66
CA PRO A 231 5.51 14.26 -10.64
C PRO A 231 5.07 15.68 -11.02
N GLU A 232 4.12 15.80 -11.95
CA GLU A 232 3.61 17.11 -12.41
C GLU A 232 2.95 17.92 -11.28
N TRP A 233 2.43 17.25 -10.26
CA TRP A 233 1.82 17.91 -9.11
C TRP A 233 2.82 18.69 -8.26
N LEU A 234 4.12 18.40 -8.39
CA LEU A 234 5.16 19.24 -7.80
C LEU A 234 5.14 20.66 -8.40
N GLY A 235 4.61 20.86 -9.60
CA GLY A 235 4.43 22.20 -10.18
C GLY A 235 3.25 22.98 -9.61
N GLU A 236 2.35 22.34 -8.86
CA GLU A 236 1.07 22.92 -8.45
C GLU A 236 1.11 23.64 -7.09
N PHE A 237 2.24 23.64 -6.38
CA PHE A 237 2.40 24.30 -5.09
C PHE A 237 3.76 24.96 -4.91
#